data_AF-A0A133Z0M7-F1
#
_entry.id   AF-A0A133Z0M7-F1
#
_cell.length_a   1.000
_cell.length_b   1.000
_cell.length_c   1.000
_cell.angle_alpha   90.00
_cell.angle_beta   90.00
_cell.angle_gamma   90.00
#
_symmetry.space_group_name_H-M   'P 1'
#
loop_
_entity.id
_entity.type
_entity.pdbx_description
1 polymer ?
#
loop_
_entity_poly.entity_id
_entity_poly.type
_entity_poly.pdbx_seq_one_letter_code
_entity_poly.pdbx_strand_id
1 'polypeptide(L)' 'MTMLGDENRGYNAGYSFLGRMLAMGQVQGILATVDRELGIAYRQPGFFD' A
#
# COMPACT_ATOMS: atom_id res chain seq x y z
N MET A 1 5.99 -1.81 18.30
CA MET A 1 6.47 -0.99 17.16
C MET A 1 5.29 -0.75 16.24
N THR A 2 4.66 0.40 16.38
CA THR A 2 3.62 0.90 15.46
C THR A 2 4.26 1.98 14.59
N MET A 3 3.72 2.19 13.39
CA MET A 3 4.18 3.26 12.50
C MET A 3 3.92 4.63 13.14
N LEU A 4 4.63 5.66 12.67
CA LEU A 4 4.67 7.00 13.29
C LEU A 4 3.30 7.50 13.79
N GLY A 5 3.11 7.56 15.11
CA GLY A 5 1.89 8.10 15.73
C GLY A 5 0.68 7.18 15.73
N ASP A 6 0.75 5.99 15.11
CA ASP A 6 -0.32 4.99 15.16
C ASP A 6 -0.42 4.31 16.54
N GLU A 7 0.62 4.37 17.37
CA GLU A 7 0.61 3.87 18.76
C GLU A 7 -0.52 4.48 19.60
N ASN A 8 -0.82 5.75 19.36
CA ASN A 8 -1.75 6.54 20.18
C ASN A 8 -3.18 6.51 19.65
N ARG A 9 -3.43 5.77 18.57
CA ARG A 9 -4.72 5.74 17.86
C ARG A 9 -5.64 4.60 18.29
N GLY A 10 -5.17 3.68 19.14
CA GLY A 10 -5.97 2.56 19.63
C GLY A 10 -6.32 1.51 18.56
N TYR A 11 -5.52 1.41 17.49
CA TYR A 11 -5.75 0.41 16.44
C TYR A 11 -5.52 -1.01 16.95
N ASN A 12 -6.29 -1.96 16.40
CA ASN A 12 -6.04 -3.38 16.62
C ASN A 12 -4.63 -3.75 16.13
N ALA A 13 -3.99 -4.72 16.79
CA ALA A 13 -2.66 -5.18 16.42
C ALA A 13 -2.64 -5.66 14.95
N GLY A 14 -1.73 -5.12 14.14
CA GLY A 14 -1.66 -5.38 12.68
C GLY A 14 -2.66 -4.60 11.83
N TYR A 15 -3.49 -3.75 12.45
CA TYR A 15 -4.48 -2.91 11.77
C TYR A 15 -4.09 -1.42 11.78
N SER A 16 -2.82 -1.11 12.01
CA SER A 16 -2.33 0.27 11.98
C SER A 16 -2.52 0.88 10.58
N PHE A 17 -3.04 2.11 10.54
CA PHE A 17 -3.38 2.78 9.29
C PHE A 17 -2.15 3.01 8.41
N LEU A 18 -1.11 3.64 8.97
CA LEU A 18 0.11 3.96 8.22
C LEU A 18 0.89 2.70 7.83
N GLY A 19 0.82 1.64 8.63
CA GLY A 19 1.43 0.35 8.28
C GLY A 19 0.81 -0.25 7.02
N ARG A 20 -0.52 -0.15 6.89
CA ARG A 20 -1.24 -0.61 5.70
C ARG A 20 -0.99 0.27 4.49
N MET A 21 -1.01 1.58 4.67
CA MET A 21 -0.76 2.52 3.58
C MET A 21 0.66 2.35 3.02
N LEU A 22 1.67 2.14 3.88
CA LEU A 22 3.02 1.84 3.46
C LEU A 22 3.07 0.54 2.65
N ALA A 23 2.49 -0.54 3.17
CA ALA A 23 2.47 -1.84 2.48
C ALA A 23 1.75 -1.76 1.13
N MET A 24 0.62 -1.03 1.05
CA MET A 24 -0.08 -0.82 -0.22
C MET A 24 0.78 -0.08 -1.24
N GLY A 25 1.48 1.00 -0.84
CA GLY A 25 2.38 1.73 -1.74
C GLY A 25 3.52 0.85 -2.26
N GLN A 26 4.09 0.00 -1.41
CA GLN A 26 5.14 -0.96 -1.81
C GLN A 26 4.61 -1.99 -2.83
N VAL A 27 3.45 -2.59 -2.56
CA VAL A 27 2.84 -3.57 -3.48
C VAL A 27 2.46 -2.93 -4.81
N GLN A 28 1.92 -1.70 -4.80
CA GLN A 28 1.62 -0.95 -6.02
C GLN A 28 2.88 -0.67 -6.84
N GLY A 29 4.00 -0.32 -6.22
CA GLY A 29 5.29 -0.15 -6.92
C GLY A 29 5.79 -1.44 -7.59
N ILE A 30 5.60 -2.59 -6.92
CA ILE A 30 5.93 -3.90 -7.50
C ILE A 30 5.04 -4.17 -8.72
N LEU A 31 3.73 -4.00 -8.59
CA LEU A 31 2.77 -4.22 -9.68
C LEU A 31 3.06 -3.31 -10.88
N ALA A 32 3.31 -2.02 -10.65
CA ALA A 32 3.68 -1.08 -11.71
C ALA A 32 4.96 -1.49 -12.45
N THR A 33 5.92 -2.06 -11.74
CA THR A 33 7.15 -2.58 -12.33
C THR A 33 6.88 -3.82 -13.18
N VAL A 34 6.11 -4.78 -12.66
CA VAL A 34 5.74 -6.02 -13.37
C VAL A 34 4.93 -5.72 -14.63
N ASP A 35 3.92 -4.85 -14.54
CA ASP A 35 3.07 -4.47 -15.68
C ASP A 35 3.90 -3.83 -16.79
N ARG A 36 4.87 -2.98 -16.43
CA ARG A 36 5.81 -2.38 -17.39
C ARG A 36 6.65 -3.44 -18.11
N GLU A 37 7.15 -4.46 -17.41
CA GLU A 37 7.93 -5.55 -18.02
C GLU A 37 7.07 -6.45 -18.92
N LEU A 38 5.78 -6.64 -18.59
CA LEU A 38 4.85 -7.44 -19.37
C LEU A 38 4.17 -6.65 -20.52
N GLY A 39 4.45 -5.35 -20.65
CA GLY A 39 3.80 -4.48 -21.63
C GLY A 39 2.32 -4.22 -21.34
N ILE A 40 1.87 -4.44 -20.10
CA ILE A 40 0.51 -4.17 -19.65
C ILE A 40 0.42 -2.69 -19.26
N ALA A 41 -0.62 -2.01 -19.73
CA ALA A 41 -0.86 -0.63 -19.31
C ALA A 41 -1.25 -0.61 -17.82
N TYR A 42 -0.32 -0.17 -16.96
CA TYR A 42 -0.58 -0.06 -15.53
C TYR A 42 -1.78 0.86 -15.27
N ARG A 43 -2.76 0.36 -14.53
CA ARG A 43 -3.87 1.14 -13.98
C ARG A 43 -3.90 0.89 -12.48
N GLN A 44 -3.68 1.95 -11.71
CA GLN A 44 -3.73 1.93 -10.26
C GLN A 44 -5.09 1.36 -9.79
N PRO A 45 -5.13 0.16 -9.20
CA PRO A 45 -6.38 -0.43 -8.74
C PRO A 45 -6.97 0.42 -7.61
N GLY A 46 -8.28 0.68 -7.67
CA GLY A 46 -9.02 1.42 -6.63
C GLY A 46 -8.92 2.96 -6.68
N PHE A 47 -8.27 3.53 -7.68
CA PHE A 47 -8.26 4.99 -7.92
C PHE A 47 -8.97 5.42 -9.21
N PHE A 48 -9.23 4.47 -10.11
CA PHE A 48 -9.89 4.72 -11.39
C PHE A 48 -10.91 3.60 -11.63
N ASP A 49 -12.18 4.00 -11.83
CA ASP A 49 -13.24 3.16 -12.39
C ASP A 49 -13.22 3.22 -13.93
#